data_AF-A0A381I5T5-F1
#
_entry.id   AF-A0A381I5T5-F1
#
_cell.length_a   1.000
_cell.length_b   1.000
_cell.length_c   1.000
_cell.angle_alpha   90.00
_cell.angle_beta   90.00
_cell.angle_gamma   90.00
#
_symmetry.space_group_name_H-M   'P 1'
#
loop_
_entity.id
_entity.type
_entity.pdbx_description
1 polymer ?
#
loop_
_entity_poly.entity_id
_entity_poly.type
_entity_poly.pdbx_seq_one_letter_code
_entity_poly.pdbx_strand_id
1 'polypeptide(L)'
;MKNKLVYICIMSLLLFVVGCSNNPNKESTIKKDSKNNQSQVKEEKREPVKKDITISFAGDVTMGNYKGSSYYGSFDHEFKRQGEDYNYFLKNVKPVFEKDDLTVVNLEGPLTTASNAKEKKFAFKGKPGYVNILKSGSVEAVSIANNHSEDYFEEGMKDTQFILTRIK
;
A
#
# COMPACT_ATOMS: atom_id res chain seq x y z
N MET A 1 40.16 -22.39 15.23
CA MET A 1 38.84 -23.02 15.50
C MET A 1 37.80 -22.27 14.66
N LYS A 2 37.76 -22.46 13.34
CA LYS A 2 36.84 -23.35 12.58
C LYS A 2 35.42 -23.43 13.15
N ASN A 3 34.49 -22.87 12.34
CA ASN A 3 33.08 -23.24 12.16
C ASN A 3 32.10 -22.69 13.22
N LYS A 4 30.87 -22.22 12.93
CA LYS A 4 30.01 -22.12 11.73
C LYS A 4 28.75 -21.42 12.27
N LEU A 5 28.20 -20.40 11.61
CA LEU A 5 26.74 -20.33 11.43
C LEU A 5 26.42 -19.39 10.27
N VAL A 6 25.88 -20.02 9.24
CA VAL A 6 25.67 -19.52 7.89
C VAL A 6 24.23 -19.03 7.78
N TYR A 7 24.10 -17.87 7.12
CA TYR A 7 22.93 -17.27 6.48
C TYR A 7 21.72 -18.19 6.27
N ILE A 8 20.56 -17.79 6.82
CA ILE A 8 19.25 -18.35 6.46
C ILE A 8 18.70 -17.51 5.30
N CYS A 9 18.99 -17.96 4.08
CA CYS A 9 18.25 -17.60 2.87
C CYS A 9 17.00 -18.49 2.81
N ILE A 10 15.80 -17.93 2.96
CA ILE A 10 14.57 -18.66 2.64
C ILE A 10 14.11 -18.19 1.26
N MET A 11 14.56 -18.92 0.24
CA MET A 11 13.98 -18.92 -1.09
C MET A 11 13.63 -20.34 -1.48
N SER A 12 12.38 -20.48 -1.95
CA SER A 12 11.78 -21.59 -2.70
C SER A 12 11.51 -22.91 -1.99
N LEU A 13 10.22 -23.29 -1.91
CA LEU A 13 9.75 -24.43 -2.72
C LEU A 13 8.24 -24.35 -3.00
N LEU A 14 7.93 -24.31 -4.28
CA LEU A 14 6.64 -24.45 -4.92
C LEU A 14 6.33 -25.94 -5.12
N LEU A 15 5.04 -26.27 -5.27
CA LEU A 15 4.43 -27.55 -5.73
C LEU A 15 4.08 -28.57 -4.64
N PHE A 16 2.78 -28.71 -4.38
CA PHE A 16 2.07 -29.99 -4.51
C PHE A 16 0.59 -29.73 -4.83
N VAL A 17 0.23 -29.90 -6.11
CA VAL A 17 -1.15 -30.12 -6.55
C VAL A 17 -1.16 -31.51 -7.18
N VAL A 18 -1.71 -32.53 -6.49
CA VAL A 18 -2.25 -33.76 -7.11
C VAL A 18 -3.25 -34.42 -6.15
N GLY A 19 -4.42 -34.78 -6.69
CA GLY A 19 -5.17 -35.97 -6.30
C GLY A 19 -6.60 -35.69 -5.81
N CYS A 20 -7.66 -36.38 -6.24
CA CYS A 20 -7.92 -37.29 -7.36
C CYS A 20 -9.45 -37.54 -7.42
N SER A 21 -9.99 -37.53 -8.64
CA SER A 21 -11.11 -38.29 -9.24
C SER A 21 -12.10 -39.16 -8.41
N ASN A 22 -13.41 -38.94 -8.69
CA ASN A 22 -14.59 -39.84 -8.88
C ASN A 22 -14.86 -41.02 -7.89
N ASN A 23 -16.09 -41.38 -7.44
CA ASN A 23 -17.39 -41.60 -8.09
C ASN A 23 -18.49 -41.93 -6.99
N PRO A 24 -19.68 -42.50 -7.28
CA PRO A 24 -21.02 -41.86 -7.32
C PRO A 24 -22.03 -42.30 -6.21
N ASN A 25 -23.26 -41.77 -6.35
CA ASN A 25 -24.58 -42.23 -5.87
C ASN A 25 -25.17 -41.62 -4.59
N LYS A 26 -26.19 -40.75 -4.77
CA LYS A 26 -27.54 -41.00 -4.23
C LYS A 26 -28.64 -40.29 -5.04
N GLU A 27 -29.78 -40.96 -5.11
CA GLU A 27 -30.91 -40.88 -6.04
C GLU A 27 -31.72 -39.57 -6.08
N SER A 28 -32.42 -39.33 -7.19
CA SER A 28 -33.89 -39.45 -7.21
C SER A 28 -34.46 -39.39 -8.62
N THR A 29 -35.36 -40.33 -8.90
CA THR A 29 -36.09 -40.54 -10.14
C THR A 29 -37.35 -39.70 -10.13
N ILE A 30 -37.53 -38.72 -11.02
CA ILE A 30 -38.87 -38.21 -11.41
C ILE A 30 -38.92 -37.98 -12.93
N LYS A 31 -40.09 -38.35 -13.44
CA LYS A 31 -40.53 -38.71 -14.80
C LYS A 31 -40.33 -37.64 -15.88
N LYS A 32 -40.12 -38.13 -17.11
CA LYS A 32 -40.33 -37.41 -18.37
C LYS A 32 -41.76 -36.88 -18.46
N ASP A 33 -41.90 -35.60 -18.75
CA ASP A 33 -42.97 -35.11 -19.63
C ASP A 33 -42.38 -34.12 -20.63
N SER A 34 -42.57 -34.45 -21.90
CA SER A 34 -42.13 -33.68 -23.05
C SER A 34 -42.93 -32.39 -23.16
N LYS A 35 -42.27 -31.23 -23.05
CA LYS A 35 -42.68 -30.03 -23.79
C LYS A 35 -41.48 -29.44 -24.52
N ASN A 36 -41.58 -29.60 -25.82
CA ASN A 36 -40.80 -28.99 -26.86
C ASN A 36 -40.86 -27.46 -26.71
N ASN A 37 -39.74 -26.84 -26.34
CA ASN A 37 -39.48 -25.43 -26.58
C ASN A 37 -37.96 -25.30 -26.79
N GLN A 38 -37.53 -25.54 -28.03
CA GLN A 38 -36.25 -25.06 -28.52
C GLN A 38 -36.28 -23.53 -28.54
N SER A 39 -36.08 -22.92 -27.37
CA SER A 39 -35.39 -21.63 -27.35
C SER A 39 -33.93 -21.94 -27.63
N GLN A 40 -33.49 -21.63 -28.85
CA GLN A 40 -32.07 -21.48 -29.14
C GLN A 40 -31.54 -20.37 -28.23
N VAL A 41 -31.01 -20.76 -27.07
CA VAL A 41 -30.09 -19.91 -26.33
C VAL A 41 -28.84 -19.85 -27.21
N LYS A 42 -28.75 -18.81 -28.06
CA LYS A 42 -27.49 -18.41 -28.65
C LYS A 42 -26.58 -18.06 -27.48
N GLU A 43 -25.64 -18.95 -27.20
CA GLU A 43 -24.52 -18.67 -26.31
C GLU A 43 -23.69 -17.58 -27.00
N GLU A 44 -24.01 -16.33 -26.67
CA GLU A 44 -23.24 -15.17 -27.08
C GLU A 44 -21.87 -15.29 -26.42
N LYS A 45 -20.90 -15.80 -27.17
CA LYS A 45 -19.50 -15.87 -26.76
C LYS A 45 -18.99 -14.44 -26.60
N ARG A 46 -19.19 -13.86 -25.42
CA ARG A 46 -18.66 -12.54 -25.07
C ARG A 46 -17.14 -12.67 -25.03
N GLU A 47 -16.48 -11.98 -25.95
CA GLU A 47 -15.03 -11.76 -25.87
C GLU A 47 -14.70 -11.23 -24.47
N PRO A 48 -13.66 -11.76 -23.79
CA PRO A 48 -13.30 -11.27 -22.47
C PRO A 48 -12.96 -9.79 -22.58
N VAL A 49 -13.67 -8.95 -21.82
CA VAL A 49 -13.36 -7.52 -21.72
C VAL A 49 -11.96 -7.40 -21.12
N LYS A 50 -10.99 -6.99 -21.94
CA LYS A 50 -9.66 -6.65 -21.44
C LYS A 50 -9.81 -5.43 -20.55
N LYS A 51 -9.44 -5.58 -19.28
CA LYS A 51 -9.30 -4.50 -18.33
C LYS A 51 -7.83 -4.34 -18.05
N ASP A 52 -7.31 -3.16 -18.32
CA ASP A 52 -5.97 -2.77 -17.89
C ASP A 52 -6.08 -2.15 -16.50
N ILE A 53 -5.06 -2.38 -15.67
CA ILE A 53 -4.89 -1.71 -14.38
C ILE A 53 -3.53 -1.03 -14.43
N THR A 54 -3.50 0.26 -14.21
CA THR A 54 -2.28 1.07 -14.14
C THR A 54 -1.94 1.29 -12.67
N ILE A 55 -0.70 0.98 -12.30
CA ILE A 55 -0.20 1.17 -10.94
C ILE A 55 1.08 2.01 -11.00
N SER A 56 1.10 3.11 -10.27
CA SER A 56 2.30 3.92 -10.07
C SER A 56 3.01 3.55 -8.79
N PHE A 57 4.34 3.49 -8.84
CA PHE A 57 5.18 3.39 -7.67
C PHE A 57 6.11 4.61 -7.62
N ALA A 58 6.13 5.29 -6.48
CA ALA A 58 7.11 6.32 -6.17
C ALA A 58 8.04 5.86 -5.05
N GLY A 59 9.23 6.45 -5.00
CA GLY A 59 10.21 6.18 -3.97
C GLY A 59 9.86 6.81 -2.62
N ASP A 60 10.89 7.17 -1.87
CA ASP A 60 10.75 7.68 -0.52
C ASP A 60 10.09 9.07 -0.49
N VAL A 61 9.03 9.17 0.31
CA VAL A 61 8.33 10.40 0.65
C VAL A 61 8.74 10.79 2.06
N THR A 62 9.68 11.72 2.16
CA THR A 62 10.09 12.30 3.44
C THR A 62 9.19 13.48 3.79
N MET A 63 8.39 13.34 4.84
CA MET A 63 7.53 14.41 5.36
C MET A 63 7.96 14.82 6.77
N GLY A 64 7.93 16.13 7.01
CA GLY A 64 8.37 16.71 8.26
C GLY A 64 9.89 16.81 8.38
N ASN A 65 10.35 16.78 9.62
CA ASN A 65 11.69 17.23 9.99
C ASN A 65 12.44 16.14 10.75
N TYR A 66 13.76 16.22 10.81
CA TYR A 66 14.53 15.37 11.72
C TYR A 66 14.79 16.07 13.06
N LYS A 67 14.95 15.28 14.13
CA LYS A 67 15.27 15.80 15.47
C LYS A 67 16.51 16.70 15.46
N GLY A 68 16.35 17.94 15.91
CA GLY A 68 17.41 18.94 15.96
C GLY A 68 17.56 19.80 14.70
N SER A 69 16.72 19.62 13.68
CA SER A 69 16.71 20.52 12.51
C SER A 69 16.28 21.94 12.90
N SER A 70 16.89 22.96 12.29
CA SER A 70 16.39 24.34 12.33
C SER A 70 14.95 24.41 11.84
N TYR A 71 14.17 25.38 12.35
CA TYR A 71 12.85 25.67 11.78
C TYR A 71 12.98 26.27 10.38
N TYR A 72 13.76 27.35 10.21
CA TYR A 72 13.93 28.01 8.92
C TYR A 72 14.60 27.09 7.90
N GLY A 73 13.99 27.00 6.71
CA GLY A 73 14.43 26.10 5.63
C GLY A 73 14.00 24.64 5.79
N SER A 74 13.22 24.31 6.82
CA SER A 74 12.71 22.96 7.06
C SER A 74 11.39 22.68 6.31
N PHE A 75 10.96 21.42 6.32
CA PHE A 75 9.66 21.02 5.75
C PHE A 75 8.52 21.79 6.40
N ASP A 76 8.53 21.91 7.72
CA ASP A 76 7.49 22.61 8.48
C ASP A 76 7.43 24.10 8.16
N HIS A 77 8.59 24.73 7.97
CA HIS A 77 8.67 26.13 7.58
C HIS A 77 8.15 26.33 6.16
N GLU A 78 8.49 25.43 5.23
CA GLU A 78 7.95 25.47 3.88
C GLU A 78 6.43 25.28 3.89
N PHE A 79 5.91 24.33 4.66
CA PHE A 79 4.47 24.11 4.80
C PHE A 79 3.75 25.38 5.30
N LYS A 80 4.31 26.10 6.29
CA LYS A 80 3.75 27.39 6.72
C LYS A 80 3.86 28.49 5.66
N ARG A 81 4.97 28.55 4.93
CA ARG A 81 5.17 29.53 3.85
C ARG A 81 4.15 29.36 2.72
N GLN A 82 3.68 28.14 2.50
CA GLN A 82 2.64 27.81 1.52
C GLN A 82 1.22 27.98 2.05
N GLY A 83 1.04 28.63 3.21
CA GLY A 83 -0.28 28.83 3.80
C GLY A 83 -0.92 27.54 4.32
N GLU A 84 -0.09 26.56 4.72
CA GLU A 84 -0.56 25.25 5.20
C GLU A 84 -1.33 24.44 4.15
N ASP A 85 -1.01 24.68 2.86
CA ASP A 85 -1.62 23.97 1.74
C ASP A 85 -1.03 22.57 1.57
N TYR A 86 -1.82 21.55 1.86
CA TYR A 86 -1.43 20.15 1.68
C TYR A 86 -1.19 19.78 0.21
N ASN A 87 -1.83 20.47 -0.75
CA ASN A 87 -1.68 20.18 -2.18
C ASN A 87 -0.27 20.52 -2.69
N TYR A 88 0.45 21.40 -1.99
CA TYR A 88 1.70 21.97 -2.49
C TYR A 88 2.77 20.93 -2.83
N PHE A 89 3.02 19.96 -1.96
CA PHE A 89 4.19 19.10 -2.05
C PHE A 89 4.14 18.10 -3.21
N LEU A 90 2.94 17.62 -3.57
CA LEU A 90 2.75 16.65 -4.65
C LEU A 90 2.11 17.27 -5.90
N LYS A 91 1.83 18.58 -5.94
CA LYS A 91 1.11 19.24 -7.05
C LYS A 91 1.67 18.94 -8.45
N ASN A 92 2.98 18.78 -8.58
CA ASN A 92 3.63 18.58 -9.88
C ASN A 92 3.57 17.14 -10.37
N VAL A 93 3.45 16.17 -9.45
CA VAL A 93 3.36 14.74 -9.78
C VAL A 93 1.91 14.23 -9.78
N LYS A 94 1.02 14.93 -9.05
CA LYS A 94 -0.40 14.61 -8.96
C LYS A 94 -1.07 14.33 -10.33
N PRO A 95 -0.84 15.09 -11.42
CA PRO A 95 -1.45 14.78 -12.72
C PRO A 95 -0.98 13.47 -13.37
N VAL A 96 0.11 12.87 -12.87
CA VAL A 96 0.55 11.51 -13.24
C VAL A 96 -0.23 10.48 -12.42
N PHE A 97 -0.32 10.69 -11.10
CA PHE A 97 -1.02 9.79 -10.18
C PHE A 97 -2.54 9.75 -10.45
N GLU A 98 -3.16 10.88 -10.79
CA GLU A 98 -4.60 10.93 -11.15
C GLU A 98 -4.97 10.16 -12.43
N LYS A 99 -3.98 9.68 -13.19
CA LYS A 99 -4.20 8.88 -14.41
C LYS A 99 -4.08 7.38 -14.17
N ASP A 100 -3.69 6.96 -12.98
CA ASP A 100 -3.59 5.54 -12.63
C ASP A 100 -4.80 5.06 -11.81
N ASP A 101 -4.84 3.76 -11.56
CA ASP A 101 -5.85 3.14 -10.69
C ASP A 101 -5.36 3.01 -9.24
N LEU A 102 -4.06 3.16 -9.02
CA LEU A 102 -3.40 3.02 -7.72
C LEU A 102 -1.99 3.62 -7.75
N THR A 103 -1.73 4.57 -6.86
CA THR A 103 -0.40 5.05 -6.51
C THR A 103 0.04 4.47 -5.16
N VAL A 104 1.25 3.89 -5.17
CA VAL A 104 1.95 3.42 -3.98
C VAL A 104 3.23 4.23 -3.76
N VAL A 105 3.45 4.73 -2.55
CA VAL A 105 4.69 5.43 -2.17
C VAL A 105 5.36 4.76 -0.97
N ASN A 106 6.66 4.99 -0.77
CA ASN A 106 7.34 4.57 0.45
C ASN A 106 7.42 5.73 1.44
N LEU A 107 6.82 5.61 2.62
CA LEU A 107 6.93 6.65 3.63
C LEU A 107 8.26 6.49 4.38
N GLU A 108 9.09 7.52 4.32
CA GLU A 108 10.43 7.51 4.91
C GLU A 108 10.35 7.42 6.45
N GLY A 109 9.65 8.37 7.08
CA GLY A 109 9.62 8.50 8.54
C GLY A 109 8.20 8.49 9.10
N PRO A 110 8.06 8.28 10.42
CA PRO A 110 6.76 8.18 11.07
C PRO A 110 5.98 9.49 11.04
N LEU A 111 4.64 9.36 10.97
CA LEU A 111 3.68 10.41 11.27
C LEU A 111 3.19 10.20 12.70
N THR A 112 3.59 11.04 13.65
CA THR A 112 3.35 10.75 15.07
C THR A 112 3.39 12.01 15.93
N THR A 113 2.85 11.92 17.15
CA THR A 113 3.07 12.92 18.20
C THR A 113 4.13 12.51 19.22
N ALA A 114 4.58 11.25 19.22
CA ALA A 114 5.59 10.68 20.12
C ALA A 114 6.81 11.59 20.30
N SER A 115 7.25 11.79 21.54
CA SER A 115 8.37 12.70 21.85
C SER A 115 9.72 11.99 21.90
N ASN A 116 9.73 10.70 22.25
CA ASN A 116 10.95 9.92 22.36
C ASN A 116 11.42 9.47 20.98
N ALA A 117 12.69 9.73 20.68
CA ALA A 117 13.30 9.42 19.38
C ALA A 117 14.58 8.63 19.59
N LYS A 118 14.87 7.72 18.65
CA LYS A 118 16.13 6.97 18.61
C LYS A 118 17.32 7.93 18.51
N GLU A 119 18.43 7.58 19.16
CA GLU A 119 19.69 8.32 19.04
C GLU A 119 20.38 7.99 17.71
N LYS A 120 20.09 8.79 16.68
CA LYS A 120 20.72 8.69 15.35
C LYS A 120 20.81 10.07 14.70
N LYS A 121 21.66 10.18 13.67
CA LYS A 121 21.93 11.45 12.97
C LYS A 121 20.66 12.12 12.42
N PHE A 122 19.76 11.31 11.86
CA PHE A 122 18.49 11.77 11.30
C PHE A 122 17.36 10.90 11.85
N ALA A 123 16.68 11.40 12.86
CA ALA A 123 15.44 10.80 13.36
C ALA A 123 14.26 11.63 12.82
N PHE A 124 13.62 11.18 11.73
CA PHE A 124 12.55 11.90 11.04
C PHE A 124 11.20 11.78 11.76
N LYS A 125 10.40 12.86 11.68
CA LYS A 125 9.04 12.94 12.18
C LYS A 125 8.20 13.90 11.36
N GLY A 126 7.11 13.39 10.81
CA GLY A 126 6.00 14.18 10.29
C GLY A 126 4.91 14.38 11.33
N LYS A 127 4.15 15.47 11.20
CA LYS A 127 2.92 15.66 11.98
C LYS A 127 1.85 14.69 11.48
N PRO A 128 0.94 14.20 12.34
CA PRO A 128 -0.16 13.33 11.91
C PRO A 128 -0.98 13.90 10.73
N GLY A 129 -1.19 15.23 10.72
CA GLY A 129 -1.92 15.92 9.65
C GLY A 129 -1.25 15.85 8.28
N TYR A 130 0.04 15.52 8.18
CA TYR A 130 0.74 15.40 6.89
C TYR A 130 0.26 14.21 6.06
N VAL A 131 -0.54 13.30 6.62
CA VAL A 131 -1.29 12.32 5.81
C VAL A 131 -2.17 12.98 4.75
N ASN A 132 -2.64 14.21 4.99
CA ASN A 132 -3.44 14.95 4.01
C ASN A 132 -2.64 15.35 2.77
N ILE A 133 -1.30 15.40 2.84
CA ILE A 133 -0.45 15.60 1.67
C ILE A 133 -0.61 14.42 0.71
N LEU A 134 -0.54 13.20 1.25
CA LEU A 134 -0.73 11.95 0.48
C LEU A 134 -2.13 11.91 -0.15
N LYS A 135 -3.18 12.17 0.64
CA LYS A 135 -4.56 12.25 0.13
C LYS A 135 -4.70 13.27 -0.99
N SER A 136 -4.21 14.49 -0.76
CA SER A 136 -4.33 15.58 -1.72
C SER A 136 -3.55 15.33 -3.01
N GLY A 137 -2.51 14.48 -2.94
CA GLY A 137 -1.65 14.11 -4.05
C GLY A 137 -2.11 12.91 -4.88
N SER A 138 -3.28 12.30 -4.59
CA SER A 138 -3.74 11.07 -5.24
C SER A 138 -2.83 9.86 -4.93
N VAL A 139 -2.58 9.62 -3.64
CA VAL A 139 -1.85 8.43 -3.16
C VAL A 139 -2.80 7.54 -2.35
N GLU A 140 -2.95 6.29 -2.77
CA GLU A 140 -3.92 5.35 -2.19
C GLU A 140 -3.27 4.33 -1.25
N ALA A 141 -1.97 4.06 -1.41
CA ALA A 141 -1.25 3.10 -0.60
C ALA A 141 0.16 3.57 -0.24
N VAL A 142 0.63 3.11 0.91
CA VAL A 142 1.91 3.52 1.48
C VAL A 142 2.61 2.30 2.04
N SER A 143 3.85 2.04 1.61
CA SER A 143 4.74 1.15 2.33
C SER A 143 5.42 1.91 3.47
N ILE A 144 5.57 1.23 4.61
CA ILE A 144 6.27 1.75 5.80
C ILE A 144 7.49 0.89 6.14
N ALA A 145 7.99 0.10 5.19
CA ALA A 145 9.15 -0.75 5.37
C ALA A 145 10.45 0.03 5.10
N ASN A 146 10.64 1.12 5.83
CA ASN A 146 11.77 2.03 5.70
C ASN A 146 12.69 1.93 6.94
N ASN A 147 13.98 2.22 6.80
CA ASN A 147 14.93 2.24 7.92
C ASN A 147 14.69 3.39 8.92
N HIS A 148 13.80 4.32 8.59
CA HIS A 148 13.37 5.44 9.44
C HIS A 148 11.97 5.25 10.07
N SER A 149 11.24 4.18 9.74
CA SER A 149 9.86 3.98 10.21
C SER A 149 9.70 3.89 11.73
N GLU A 150 10.75 3.50 12.44
CA GLU A 150 10.78 3.42 13.89
C GLU A 150 11.69 4.49 14.53
N ASP A 151 11.93 5.61 13.87
CA ASP A 151 12.74 6.70 14.43
C ASP A 151 12.18 7.21 15.77
N TYR A 152 10.88 7.02 15.99
CA TYR A 152 10.15 7.30 17.23
C TYR A 152 9.62 6.03 17.89
N PHE A 153 10.39 4.94 17.77
CA PHE A 153 10.11 3.63 18.33
C PHE A 153 8.75 3.03 17.88
N GLU A 154 8.28 2.04 18.62
CA GLU A 154 7.01 1.35 18.33
C GLU A 154 5.80 2.28 18.41
N GLU A 155 5.83 3.30 19.27
CA GLU A 155 4.78 4.32 19.36
C GLU A 155 4.63 5.07 18.03
N GLY A 156 5.73 5.60 17.49
CA GLY A 156 5.71 6.30 16.19
C GLY A 156 5.25 5.41 15.03
N MET A 157 5.65 4.13 15.04
CA MET A 157 5.21 3.14 14.05
C MET A 157 3.69 2.89 14.13
N LYS A 158 3.16 2.64 15.34
CA LYS A 158 1.73 2.38 15.56
C LYS A 158 0.85 3.58 15.23
N ASP A 159 1.29 4.78 15.62
CA ASP A 159 0.63 6.02 15.24
C ASP A 159 0.52 6.13 13.71
N THR A 160 1.63 5.88 13.01
CA THR A 160 1.69 5.94 11.55
C THR A 160 0.74 4.94 10.91
N GLN A 161 0.78 3.68 11.34
CA GLN A 161 -0.14 2.63 10.86
C GLN A 161 -1.60 3.04 11.05
N PHE A 162 -1.94 3.54 12.23
CA PHE A 162 -3.29 4.00 12.54
C PHE A 162 -3.72 5.16 11.65
N ILE A 163 -2.85 6.15 11.44
CA ILE A 163 -3.11 7.31 10.57
C ILE A 163 -3.33 6.87 9.12
N LEU A 164 -2.54 5.93 8.62
CA LEU A 164 -2.61 5.44 7.23
C LEU A 164 -3.89 4.63 6.95
N THR A 165 -4.57 4.09 7.97
CA THR A 165 -5.91 3.47 7.76
C THR A 165 -6.95 4.46 7.21
N ARG A 166 -6.66 5.76 7.29
CA ARG A 166 -7.53 6.84 6.86
C ARG A 166 -7.17 7.40 5.50
N ILE A 167 -6.28 6.79 4.70
CA ILE A 167 -5.81 7.38 3.44
C ILE A 167 -6.87 7.51 2.34
N LYS A 168 -8.06 6.93 2.51
CA LYS A 168 -9.20 7.18 1.61
C LYS A 168 -9.90 8.51 1.87
#